data_AF-A0A368GJC2-F1
#
_entry.id   AF-A0A368GJC2-F1
#
_cell.length_a   1.000
_cell.length_b   1.000
_cell.length_c   1.000
_cell.angle_alpha   90.00
_cell.angle_beta   90.00
_cell.angle_gamma   90.00
#
_symmetry.space_group_name_H-M   'P 1'
#
loop_
_entity.id
_entity.type
_entity.pdbx_description
1 polymer ?
#
loop_
_entity_poly.entity_id
_entity_poly.type
_entity_poly.pdbx_seq_one_letter_code
_entity_poly.pdbx_strand_id
1 'polypeptide(L)' 'MLAKHGGGIVLTKYDLENPVKLRDSLLAILNDASYSQNAKRLSEMLLNQPISAKELLIRHCEFAAR' A
#
# COMPACT_ATOMS: atom_id res chain seq x y z
N MET A 1 2.65 2.75 3.06
CA MET A 1 2.02 1.42 3.24
C MET A 1 2.14 0.53 2.02
N LEU A 2 1.70 0.96 0.84
CA LEU A 2 1.75 0.15 -0.40
C LEU A 2 3.17 -0.28 -0.78
N ALA A 3 4.11 0.68 -0.89
CA ALA A 3 5.50 0.36 -1.18
C ALA A 3 6.20 -0.45 -0.07
N LYS A 4 5.82 -0.24 1.20
CA LYS A 4 6.32 -1.03 2.33
C LYS A 4 5.96 -2.52 2.21
N HIS A 5 4.82 -2.83 1.60
CA HIS A 5 4.38 -4.20 1.34
C HIS A 5 4.75 -4.65 -0.08
N GLY A 6 5.61 -3.93 -0.80
CA GLY A 6 6.04 -4.30 -2.15
C GLY A 6 4.96 -4.21 -3.22
N GLY A 7 3.84 -3.51 -2.94
CA GLY A 7 2.73 -3.33 -3.87
C GLY A 7 2.79 -2.03 -4.69
N GLY A 8 3.88 -1.27 -4.61
CA GLY A 8 4.05 -0.05 -5.41
C GLY A 8 5.39 0.64 -5.21
N ILE A 9 5.66 1.66 -6.03
CA ILE A 9 6.88 2.47 -6.01
C ILE A 9 6.54 3.87 -5.50
N VAL A 10 7.39 4.41 -4.61
CA VAL A 10 7.23 5.79 -4.13
C VAL A 10 7.96 6.75 -5.05
N LEU A 11 7.23 7.73 -5.59
CA LEU A 11 7.79 8.85 -6.32
C LEU A 11 7.46 10.14 -5.56
N THR A 12 8.44 11.02 -5.45
CA THR A 12 8.28 12.38 -4.95
C THR A 12 7.81 13.30 -6.07
N LYS A 13 7.32 14.50 -5.74
CA LYS A 13 6.88 15.48 -6.75
C LYS A 13 7.98 15.84 -7.76
N TYR A 14 9.23 15.84 -7.32
CA TYR A 14 10.39 16.15 -8.15
C TYR A 14 10.75 15.00 -9.10
N ASP A 15 10.32 13.78 -8.80
CA ASP A 15 10.54 12.64 -9.69
C ASP A 15 9.64 12.69 -10.93
N LEU A 16 8.54 13.45 -10.87
CA LEU A 16 7.56 13.56 -11.94
C LEU A 16 8.06 14.40 -13.12
N GLU A 17 9.03 15.29 -12.91
CA GLU A 17 9.64 16.06 -13.99
C GLU A 17 10.66 15.23 -14.79
N ASN A 18 11.05 14.06 -14.29
CA ASN A 18 11.97 13.15 -14.93
C ASN A 18 11.21 12.06 -15.73
N PRO A 19 11.08 12.19 -17.05
CA PRO A 19 10.32 11.25 -17.87
C PRO A 19 10.92 9.84 -17.89
N VAL A 20 12.26 9.73 -17.74
CA VAL A 20 12.94 8.43 -17.70
C VAL A 20 12.58 7.69 -16.42
N LYS A 21 12.68 8.36 -15.27
CA LYS A 21 12.32 7.76 -13.97
C LYS A 21 10.85 7.35 -13.92
N LEU A 22 9.96 8.16 -14.48
CA LEU A 22 8.54 7.81 -14.61
C LEU A 22 8.32 6.55 -15.45
N ARG A 23 8.87 6.53 -16.67
CA ARG A 23 8.77 5.39 -17.59
C ARG A 23 9.29 4.12 -16.94
N ASP A 24 10.47 4.18 -16.33
CA ASP A 24 11.13 3.01 -15.74
C ASP A 24 10.34 2.49 -14.54
N SER A 25 9.78 3.38 -13.71
CA SER A 25 8.90 2.98 -12.60
C SER A 25 7.63 2.28 -13.07
N LEU A 26 7.02 2.77 -14.16
CA LEU A 26 5.86 2.12 -14.76
C LEU A 26 6.21 0.75 -15.34
N LEU A 27 7.32 0.66 -16.08
CA LEU A 27 7.79 -0.61 -16.63
C LEU A 27 8.13 -1.62 -15.53
N ALA A 28 8.71 -1.19 -14.42
CA ALA A 28 8.97 -2.05 -13.28
C ALA A 28 7.67 -2.64 -12.71
N ILE A 29 6.66 -1.81 -12.46
CA ILE A 29 5.37 -2.28 -11.91
C ILE A 29 4.64 -3.21 -12.89
N LEU A 30 4.69 -2.91 -14.19
CA LEU A 30 3.96 -3.68 -15.20
C LEU A 30 4.62 -5.03 -15.53
N ASN A 31 5.95 -5.12 -15.45
CA ASN A 31 6.69 -6.31 -15.89
C ASN A 31 7.15 -7.20 -14.72
N ASP A 32 7.23 -6.68 -13.50
CA ASP A 32 7.57 -7.47 -12.32
C ASP A 32 6.29 -7.98 -11.63
N ALA A 33 6.04 -9.29 -11.76
CA ALA A 33 4.87 -9.94 -11.19
C ALA A 33 4.81 -9.86 -9.64
N SER A 34 5.93 -9.59 -8.96
CA SER A 34 5.95 -9.47 -7.50
C SER A 34 5.02 -8.36 -7.00
N TYR A 35 4.87 -7.25 -7.74
CA TYR A 35 3.98 -6.15 -7.36
C TYR A 35 2.51 -6.60 -7.28
N SER A 36 2.04 -7.37 -8.27
CA SER A 36 0.65 -7.86 -8.29
C SER A 36 0.41 -8.94 -7.24
N GLN A 37 1.38 -9.84 -7.03
CA GLN A 37 1.32 -10.87 -5.98
C GLN A 37 1.26 -10.25 -4.58
N ASN A 38 2.13 -9.26 -4.33
CA ASN A 38 2.17 -8.53 -3.07
C ASN A 38 0.89 -7.71 -2.83
N ALA A 39 0.36 -7.06 -3.88
CA ALA A 39 -0.91 -6.34 -3.78
C ALA A 39 -2.08 -7.29 -3.46
N LYS A 40 -2.14 -8.47 -4.09
CA LYS A 40 -3.15 -9.49 -3.78
C LYS A 40 -3.03 -9.98 -2.35
N ARG A 41 -1.81 -10.33 -1.91
CA ARG A 41 -1.54 -10.76 -0.53
C ARG A 41 -1.96 -9.69 0.47
N LEU A 42 -1.64 -8.43 0.23
CA LEU A 42 -2.04 -7.33 1.10
C LEU A 42 -3.56 -7.20 1.16
N SER A 43 -4.26 -7.30 0.02
CA SER A 43 -5.72 -7.30 -0.03
C SER A 43 -6.33 -8.41 0.84
N GLU A 44 -5.82 -9.63 0.72
CA GLU A 44 -6.25 -10.77 1.53
C GLU A 44 -6.00 -10.54 3.02
N MET A 45 -4.86 -9.96 3.39
CA MET A 45 -4.56 -9.59 4.78
C MET A 45 -5.54 -8.54 5.33
N LEU A 46 -5.93 -7.56 4.52
CA LEU A 46 -6.87 -6.51 4.92
C LEU A 46 -8.31 -7.04 5.07
N LEU A 47 -8.72 -7.97 4.21
CA LEU A 47 -10.04 -8.59 4.28
C LEU A 47 -10.17 -9.56 5.45
N ASN A 48 -9.10 -10.27 5.79
CA ASN A 48 -9.09 -11.29 6.84
C ASN A 48 -8.48 -10.80 8.15
N GLN A 49 -8.57 -9.50 8.45
CA GLN A 49 -8.13 -8.99 9.75
C GLN A 49 -9.01 -9.54 10.87
N PRO A 50 -8.42 -9.94 12.02
CA PRO A 50 -9.17 -10.52 13.14
C PRO A 50 -10.15 -9.55 13.78
N ILE A 51 -9.88 -8.25 13.68
CA ILE A 51 -10.75 -7.16 14.15
C ILE A 51 -10.94 -6.22 12.96
N SER A 52 -12.20 -5.87 12.67
CA SER A 52 -12.48 -4.92 11.60
C SER A 52 -11.95 -3.53 11.93
N ALA A 53 -11.58 -2.75 10.91
CA ALA A 53 -11.11 -1.37 11.09
C ALA A 53 -12.14 -0.50 11.85
N LYS A 54 -13.44 -0.75 11.65
CA LYS A 54 -14.52 -0.07 12.36
C LYS A 54 -14.49 -0.37 13.85
N GLU A 55 -14.41 -1.66 14.22
CA GLU A 55 -14.40 -2.06 15.62
C GLU A 55 -13.12 -1.59 16.32
N LEU A 56 -11.97 -1.71 15.65
CA LEU A 56 -10.70 -1.21 16.16
C LEU A 56 -10.78 0.29 16.47
N LEU A 57 -11.36 1.10 15.56
CA LEU A 57 -11.58 2.52 15.78
C LEU A 57 -12.44 2.79 17.02
N ILE A 58 -13.57 2.11 17.17
CA ILE A 58 -14.47 2.27 18.32
C ILE A 58 -13.73 1.97 19.62
N ARG A 59 -12.99 0.85 19.69
CA ARG A 59 -12.20 0.46 20.87
C ARG A 59 -11.14 1.49 21.24
N HIS A 60 -10.45 2.07 20.26
CA HIS A 60 -9.48 3.12 20.53
C HIS A 60 -10.13 4.41 21.04
N CYS A 61 -11.28 4.81 20.48
CA CYS A 61 -12.02 5.97 20.97
C CYS A 61 -12.56 5.74 22.40
N GLU A 62 -13.12 4.55 22.68
CA GLU A 62 -13.57 4.16 24.02
C GLU A 62 -12.43 4.20 25.04
N PHE A 63 -11.25 3.70 24.66
CA PHE A 63 -10.06 3.75 25.51
C PHE A 63 -9.60 5.18 25.79
N ALA A 64 -9.56 6.04 24.77
CA ALA A 64 -9.10 7.42 24.91
C ALA A 64 -10.08 8.32 25.71
N ALA A 65 -11.36 7.95 25.75
CA ALA A 65 -12.38 8.69 26.50
C ALA A 65 -12.48 8.29 27.99
N ARG A 66 -11.80 7.21 28.41
CA ARG A 66 -11.69 6.79 29.81
C ARG A 66 -10.57 7.55 30.52
#